data_AF-A0A9P8I2G5-F1
#
_entry.id   AF-A0A9P8I2G5-F1
#
_cell.length_a   1.000
_cell.length_b   1.000
_cell.length_c   1.000
_cell.angle_alpha   90.00
_cell.angle_beta   90.00
_cell.angle_gamma   90.00
#
_symmetry.space_group_name_H-M   'P 1'
#
loop_
_entity.id
_entity.type
_entity.pdbx_description
1 polymer ?
#
loop_
_entity_poly.entity_id
_entity_poly.type
_entity_poly.pdbx_seq_one_letter_code
_entity_poly.pdbx_strand_id
1 'polypeptide(L)'
;MKYKGNPWSAAEPGNRLYDNFSKGWEEWLAKHPDTEINEGPDGTPKCGAIIQNVTISALKRLILKMTHPNPVKRIQVQDVVNDRWVKQIECCVLENEAACDGGIDASARKSCRLASKSLVKKLHNHLPPVKVKAVYDFDLGDGY
;
A
#
# COMPACT_ATOMS: atom_id res chain seq x y z
N MET A 1 -7.27 -14.16 -13.21
CA MET A 1 -5.89 -14.18 -12.68
C MET A 1 -5.90 -13.50 -11.32
N LYS A 2 -5.62 -14.22 -10.21
CA LYS A 2 -5.56 -13.62 -8.87
C LYS A 2 -4.12 -13.14 -8.59
N TYR A 3 -3.94 -11.85 -8.37
CA TYR A 3 -2.64 -11.27 -8.01
C TYR A 3 -2.40 -11.46 -6.51
N LYS A 4 -1.28 -12.09 -6.12
CA LYS A 4 -0.97 -12.45 -4.73
C LYS A 4 -0.15 -11.38 -3.99
N GLY A 5 -0.49 -10.11 -4.20
CA GLY A 5 0.15 -8.97 -3.51
C GLY A 5 1.51 -8.53 -4.07
N ASN A 6 2.26 -9.39 -4.76
CA ASN A 6 3.47 -8.98 -5.47
C ASN A 6 3.19 -8.64 -6.96
N PRO A 7 3.76 -7.56 -7.50
CA PRO A 7 3.55 -7.19 -8.89
C PRO A 7 4.35 -8.08 -9.87
N TRP A 8 5.51 -8.59 -9.45
CA TRP A 8 6.32 -9.58 -10.17
C TRP A 8 7.21 -10.32 -9.16
N SER A 9 7.79 -11.47 -9.54
CA SER A 9 8.70 -12.23 -8.67
C SER A 9 10.10 -11.60 -8.62
N ALA A 10 10.58 -11.09 -9.75
CA ALA A 10 11.85 -10.39 -9.91
C ALA A 10 11.72 -9.34 -11.03
N ALA A 11 12.47 -8.25 -10.93
CA ALA A 11 12.51 -7.16 -11.92
C ALA A 11 13.49 -7.50 -13.05
N GLU A 12 13.29 -8.65 -13.68
CA GLU A 12 14.21 -9.21 -14.69
C GLU A 12 13.46 -9.49 -16.01
N PRO A 13 14.15 -9.37 -17.16
CA PRO A 13 13.59 -9.76 -18.45
C PRO A 13 13.12 -11.22 -18.44
N GLY A 14 11.95 -11.48 -19.03
CA GLY A 14 11.36 -12.82 -19.09
C GLY A 14 10.28 -13.07 -18.03
N ASN A 15 10.16 -12.19 -17.02
CA ASN A 15 8.95 -12.14 -16.22
C ASN A 15 7.87 -11.36 -16.98
N ARG A 16 6.86 -12.07 -17.48
CA ARG A 16 5.74 -11.49 -18.25
C ARG A 16 5.09 -10.25 -17.61
N LEU A 17 4.96 -10.20 -16.29
CA LEU A 17 4.34 -9.05 -15.60
C LEU A 17 5.27 -7.83 -15.60
N TYR A 18 6.56 -8.06 -15.37
CA TYR A 18 7.58 -7.01 -15.45
C TYR A 18 7.80 -6.54 -16.89
N ASP A 19 7.85 -7.45 -17.85
CA ASP A 19 8.00 -7.09 -19.27
C ASP A 19 6.86 -6.18 -19.75
N ASN A 20 5.62 -6.46 -19.35
CA ASN A 20 4.47 -5.60 -19.66
C ASN A 20 4.55 -4.23 -18.98
N PHE A 21 5.09 -4.19 -17.76
CA PHE A 21 5.34 -2.93 -17.05
C PHE A 21 6.38 -2.09 -17.78
N SER A 22 7.52 -2.69 -18.14
CA SER A 22 8.63 -2.02 -18.84
C SER A 22 8.23 -1.54 -20.23
N LYS A 23 7.55 -2.37 -21.02
CA LYS A 23 7.02 -1.98 -22.34
C LYS A 23 6.09 -0.77 -22.26
N GLY A 24 5.18 -0.76 -21.29
CA GLY A 24 4.27 0.36 -21.08
C GLY A 24 4.98 1.68 -20.73
N TRP A 25 6.14 1.59 -20.06
CA TRP A 25 7.01 2.74 -19.81
C TRP A 25 7.78 3.18 -21.05
N GLU A 26 8.37 2.25 -21.79
CA GLU A 26 9.12 2.53 -23.02
C GLU A 26 8.23 3.22 -24.07
N GLU A 27 7.03 2.68 -24.31
CA GLU A 27 6.06 3.26 -25.24
C GLU A 27 5.62 4.68 -24.85
N TRP A 28 5.50 4.94 -23.55
CA TRP A 28 5.07 6.24 -23.04
C TRP A 28 6.21 7.26 -23.08
N LEU A 29 7.42 6.88 -22.66
CA LEU A 29 8.61 7.73 -22.72
C LEU A 29 9.00 8.07 -24.16
N ALA A 30 8.74 7.18 -25.13
CA ALA A 30 8.93 7.48 -26.55
C ALA A 30 8.03 8.63 -27.05
N LYS A 31 6.83 8.79 -26.47
CA LYS A 31 5.89 9.87 -26.82
C LYS A 31 6.07 11.10 -25.96
N HIS A 32 6.60 10.92 -24.74
CA HIS A 32 6.71 11.94 -23.71
C HIS A 32 8.10 11.88 -23.05
N PRO A 33 9.17 12.29 -23.77
CA PRO A 33 10.53 12.17 -23.26
C PRO A 33 10.79 13.05 -22.03
N ASP A 34 10.17 14.24 -21.97
CA ASP A 34 10.42 15.26 -20.95
C ASP A 34 9.21 15.56 -20.05
N THR A 35 8.08 14.90 -20.29
CA THR A 35 6.86 15.16 -19.52
C THR A 35 6.85 14.37 -18.23
N GLU A 36 6.45 15.01 -17.14
CA GLU A 36 6.16 14.32 -15.87
C GLU A 36 4.77 13.68 -15.88
N ILE A 37 4.58 12.67 -15.03
CA ILE A 37 3.28 12.03 -14.83
C ILE A 37 2.26 13.08 -14.35
N ASN A 38 1.18 13.25 -15.10
CA ASN A 38 0.14 14.23 -14.83
C ASN A 38 -1.27 13.58 -14.79
N GLU A 39 -2.29 14.39 -14.48
CA GLU A 39 -3.68 13.92 -14.34
C GLU A 39 -4.45 13.81 -15.67
N GLY A 40 -3.81 14.14 -16.79
CA GLY A 40 -4.44 14.13 -18.11
C GLY A 40 -4.71 12.72 -18.66
N PRO A 41 -5.53 12.60 -19.73
CA PRO A 41 -5.91 11.32 -20.34
C PRO A 41 -4.72 10.45 -20.78
N ASP A 42 -3.65 11.09 -21.27
CA ASP A 42 -2.39 10.44 -21.68
C ASP A 42 -1.25 10.70 -20.67
N GLY A 43 -1.57 11.21 -19.49
CA GLY A 43 -0.62 11.64 -18.47
C GLY A 43 0.11 10.52 -17.74
N THR A 44 -0.28 9.25 -17.95
CA THR A 44 0.31 8.09 -17.25
C THR A 44 0.62 6.94 -18.20
N PRO A 45 1.75 6.23 -18.04
CA PRO A 45 2.08 5.05 -18.82
C PRO A 45 1.11 3.88 -18.55
N LYS A 46 0.90 3.05 -19.57
CA LYS A 46 0.00 1.88 -19.51
C LYS A 46 0.76 0.63 -19.06
N CYS A 47 1.20 0.60 -17.81
CA CYS A 47 2.09 -0.44 -17.26
C CYS A 47 1.38 -1.74 -16.81
N GLY A 48 0.71 -2.44 -17.73
CA GLY A 48 0.10 -3.75 -17.48
C GLY A 48 -1.06 -3.75 -16.47
N ALA A 49 -1.67 -4.92 -16.29
CA ALA A 49 -2.94 -5.06 -15.55
C ALA A 49 -2.84 -4.73 -14.04
N ILE A 50 -1.69 -4.97 -13.40
CA ILE A 50 -1.54 -4.73 -11.96
C ILE A 50 -1.68 -3.24 -11.63
N ILE A 51 -0.97 -2.38 -12.37
CA ILE A 51 -1.02 -0.94 -12.16
C ILE A 51 -2.33 -0.35 -12.70
N GLN A 52 -2.85 -0.90 -13.81
CA GLN A 52 -4.12 -0.45 -14.37
C GLN A 52 -5.32 -0.75 -13.48
N ASN A 53 -5.28 -1.84 -12.71
CA ASN A 53 -6.36 -2.23 -11.79
C ASN A 53 -6.36 -1.43 -10.47
N VAL A 54 -5.38 -0.55 -10.24
CA VAL A 54 -5.42 0.37 -9.09
C VAL A 54 -6.50 1.42 -9.36
N THR A 55 -7.60 1.33 -8.61
CA THR A 55 -8.80 2.17 -8.79
C THR A 55 -8.59 3.62 -8.34
N ILE A 56 -7.75 3.82 -7.33
CA ILE A 56 -7.45 5.15 -6.79
C ILE A 56 -6.40 5.82 -7.68
N SER A 57 -6.82 6.83 -8.45
CA SER A 57 -5.96 7.52 -9.42
C SER A 57 -4.73 8.19 -8.79
N ALA A 58 -4.89 8.81 -7.61
CA ALA A 58 -3.77 9.43 -6.89
C ALA A 58 -2.70 8.39 -6.48
N LEU A 59 -3.13 7.27 -5.92
CA LEU A 59 -2.26 6.14 -5.59
C LEU A 59 -1.58 5.56 -6.83
N LYS A 60 -2.33 5.36 -7.92
CA LYS A 60 -1.77 4.85 -9.17
C LYS A 60 -0.63 5.73 -9.69
N ARG A 61 -0.82 7.06 -9.69
CA ARG A 61 0.22 8.03 -10.09
C ARG A 61 1.42 7.98 -9.15
N LEU A 62 1.19 7.92 -7.84
CA LEU A 62 2.27 7.82 -6.86
C LEU A 62 3.11 6.55 -7.07
N ILE A 63 2.47 5.39 -7.24
CA ILE A 63 3.16 4.12 -7.54
C ILE A 63 4.00 4.25 -8.81
N LEU A 64 3.47 4.87 -9.87
CA LEU A 64 4.21 5.09 -11.11
C LEU A 64 5.42 6.01 -10.90
N LYS A 65 5.26 7.11 -10.16
CA LYS A 65 6.39 7.99 -9.79
C LYS A 65 7.47 7.24 -8.99
N MET A 66 7.07 6.37 -8.06
CA MET A 66 7.96 5.54 -7.24
C MET A 66 8.67 4.44 -8.05
N THR A 67 8.03 3.93 -9.10
CA THR A 67 8.54 2.82 -9.91
C THR A 67 9.12 3.28 -11.25
N HIS A 68 9.42 4.57 -11.40
CA HIS A 68 9.99 5.12 -12.63
C HIS A 68 11.28 4.36 -13.03
N PRO A 69 11.43 3.92 -14.30
CA PRO A 69 12.57 3.12 -14.75
C PRO A 69 13.90 3.89 -14.68
N ASN A 70 13.90 5.17 -15.05
CA ASN A 70 15.04 6.06 -14.82
C ASN A 70 15.09 6.49 -13.34
N PRO A 71 16.15 6.17 -12.58
CA PRO A 71 16.26 6.52 -11.15
C PRO A 71 16.36 8.03 -10.90
N VAL A 72 16.86 8.82 -11.87
CA VAL A 72 16.97 10.28 -11.73
C VAL A 72 15.59 10.94 -11.76
N LYS A 73 14.66 10.38 -12.54
CA LYS A 73 13.26 10.84 -12.63
C LYS A 73 12.35 10.19 -11.58
N ARG A 74 12.88 9.26 -10.77
CA ARG A 74 12.12 8.58 -9.73
C ARG A 74 11.94 9.52 -8.54
N ILE A 75 10.71 9.58 -8.03
CA ILE A 75 10.38 10.42 -6.87
C ILE A 75 11.23 10.02 -5.66
N GLN A 76 11.72 11.02 -4.92
CA GLN A 76 12.48 10.79 -3.70
C GLN A 76 11.54 10.45 -2.54
N VAL A 77 12.05 9.71 -1.55
CA VAL A 77 11.24 9.31 -0.39
C VAL A 77 10.64 10.51 0.36
N GLN A 78 11.38 11.62 0.45
CA GLN A 78 10.93 12.88 1.05
C GLN A 78 9.70 13.48 0.36
N ASP A 79 9.59 13.32 -0.97
CA ASP A 79 8.47 13.81 -1.74
C ASP A 79 7.29 12.83 -1.65
N VAL A 80 7.56 11.53 -1.53
CA VAL A 80 6.54 10.49 -1.30
C VAL A 80 5.81 10.72 0.01
N VAL A 81 6.51 10.91 1.13
CA VAL A 81 5.87 11.21 2.42
C VAL A 81 5.12 12.54 2.41
N ASN A 82 5.51 13.45 1.51
CA ASN A 82 4.83 14.72 1.33
C ASN A 82 3.61 14.66 0.39
N ASP A 83 3.41 13.56 -0.33
CA ASP A 83 2.31 13.40 -1.27
C ASP A 83 0.94 13.42 -0.56
N ARG A 84 -0.03 14.06 -1.22
CA ARG A 84 -1.40 14.21 -0.69
C ARG A 84 -2.04 12.87 -0.33
N TRP A 85 -1.84 11.83 -1.14
CA TRP A 85 -2.42 10.52 -0.86
C TRP A 85 -1.79 9.90 0.39
N VAL A 86 -0.47 10.01 0.56
CA VAL A 86 0.25 9.46 1.73
C VAL A 86 -0.17 10.17 3.02
N LYS A 87 -0.27 11.50 2.99
CA LYS A 87 -0.74 12.29 4.15
C LYS A 87 -2.17 11.98 4.59
N GLN A 88 -2.98 11.38 3.71
CA GLN A 88 -4.36 11.00 4.00
C GLN A 88 -4.48 9.58 4.55
N ILE A 89 -3.39 8.80 4.59
CA ILE A 89 -3.41 7.46 5.18
C ILE A 89 -3.54 7.61 6.69
N GLU A 90 -4.65 7.14 7.25
CA GLU A 90 -4.87 7.13 8.68
C GLU A 90 -3.84 6.21 9.36
N CYS A 91 -3.09 6.76 10.31
CA CYS A 91 -2.15 6.01 11.14
C CYS A 91 -2.73 5.86 12.55
N CYS A 92 -2.60 4.67 13.13
CA CYS A 92 -2.94 4.43 14.54
C CYS A 92 -1.82 4.85 15.51
N VAL A 93 -0.84 5.62 15.02
CA VAL A 93 0.26 6.17 15.82
C VAL A 93 0.14 7.68 15.74
N LEU A 94 0.26 8.37 16.88
CA LEU A 94 0.28 9.84 16.92
C LEU A 94 1.56 10.33 16.25
N GLU A 95 1.45 11.38 15.44
CA GLU A 95 2.63 12.04 14.84
C GLU A 95 3.57 12.66 15.90
N ASN A 96 3.06 12.90 17.11
CA ASN A 96 3.83 13.44 18.21
C ASN A 96 3.78 12.49 19.42
N GLU A 97 4.86 11.73 19.63
CA GLU A 97 5.02 10.87 20.81
C GLU A 97 5.06 11.66 22.13
N ALA A 98 5.41 12.95 22.10
CA ALA A 98 5.35 13.82 23.28
C ALA A 98 3.91 14.27 23.61
N ALA A 99 2.95 14.07 22.70
CA ALA A 99 1.53 14.31 22.99
C ALA A 99 0.88 13.14 23.77
N CYS A 100 1.57 12.00 23.91
CA CYS A 100 1.20 10.95 24.86
C CYS A 100 1.75 11.31 26.24
N ASP A 101 1.17 12.35 26.86
CA ASP A 101 1.54 12.71 28.22
C ASP A 101 1.01 11.63 29.18
N GLY A 102 1.90 10.76 29.65
CA GLY A 102 1.60 9.64 30.54
C GLY A 102 1.32 8.33 29.80
N GLY A 103 2.36 7.49 29.67
CA GLY A 103 2.20 6.09 29.27
C GLY A 103 1.16 5.38 30.16
N ILE A 104 0.32 4.54 29.54
CA ILE A 104 -0.68 3.77 30.28
C ILE A 104 0.02 2.53 30.84
N ASP A 105 0.21 2.48 32.15
CA ASP A 105 0.62 1.24 32.83
C ASP A 105 -0.47 0.17 32.63
N ALA A 106 -0.18 -0.82 31.78
CA ALA A 106 -1.10 -1.90 31.45
C ALA A 106 -1.43 -2.79 32.65
N SER A 107 -0.56 -2.82 33.67
CA SER A 107 -0.74 -3.63 34.89
C SER A 107 -1.65 -2.95 35.92
N ALA A 108 -1.88 -1.64 35.81
CA ALA A 108 -2.70 -0.90 36.74
C ALA A 108 -4.19 -1.22 36.57
N ARG A 109 -4.91 -1.39 37.70
CA ARG A 109 -6.36 -1.66 37.73
C ARG A 109 -7.23 -0.66 36.95
N LYS A 110 -6.72 0.56 36.71
CA LYS A 110 -7.42 1.64 35.98
C LYS A 110 -6.95 1.82 34.54
N SER A 111 -6.06 0.95 34.04
CA SER A 111 -5.44 1.02 32.71
C SER A 111 -6.49 1.10 31.59
N CYS A 112 -7.54 0.29 31.65
CA CYS A 112 -8.63 0.27 30.66
C CYS A 112 -9.34 1.62 30.53
N ARG A 113 -9.57 2.33 31.65
CA ARG A 113 -10.26 3.62 31.67
C ARG A 113 -9.37 4.75 31.14
N LEU A 114 -8.07 4.67 31.37
CA LEU A 114 -7.08 5.60 30.81
C LEU A 114 -6.93 5.38 29.29
N ALA A 115 -6.86 4.12 28.85
CA ALA A 115 -6.82 3.77 27.42
C ALA A 115 -8.05 4.26 26.64
N SER A 116 -9.22 4.26 27.27
CA SER A 116 -10.46 4.75 26.69
C SER A 116 -10.45 6.26 26.40
N LYS A 117 -9.55 7.02 27.05
CA LYS A 117 -9.34 8.46 26.86
C LYS A 117 -8.16 8.78 25.96
N SER A 118 -7.49 7.76 25.40
CA SER A 118 -6.33 7.98 24.53
C SER A 118 -6.75 8.72 23.26
N LEU A 119 -5.86 9.61 22.80
CA LEU A 119 -6.04 10.36 21.55
C LEU A 119 -5.96 9.43 20.32
N VAL A 120 -5.29 8.28 20.48
CA VAL A 120 -5.25 7.22 19.47
C VAL A 120 -6.53 6.42 19.50
N LYS A 121 -7.46 6.75 18.59
CA LYS A 121 -8.56 5.84 18.28
C LYS A 121 -8.00 4.69 17.45
N LYS A 122 -8.04 3.47 17.98
CA LYS A 122 -7.81 2.25 17.19
C LYS A 122 -8.96 2.11 16.19
N LEU A 123 -8.77 2.64 14.99
CA LEU A 123 -9.75 2.59 13.90
C LEU A 123 -9.77 1.22 13.21
N HIS A 124 -8.72 0.40 13.38
CA HIS A 124 -8.70 -0.98 12.94
C HIS A 124 -8.90 -1.97 14.10
N ASN A 125 -9.70 -3.01 13.86
CA ASN A 125 -9.89 -4.11 14.81
C ASN A 125 -8.81 -5.18 14.57
N HIS A 126 -7.82 -5.26 15.46
CA HIS A 126 -6.79 -6.32 15.48
C HIS A 126 -7.28 -7.62 16.10
N LEU A 127 -8.52 -7.66 16.60
CA LEU A 127 -9.07 -8.91 17.04
C LEU A 127 -9.18 -9.83 15.82
N PRO A 128 -8.83 -11.13 15.98
CA PRO A 128 -9.15 -12.13 14.98
C PRO A 128 -10.61 -11.92 14.55
N PRO A 129 -10.91 -12.00 13.25
CA PRO A 129 -12.29 -11.91 12.79
C PRO A 129 -13.12 -12.84 13.66
N VAL A 130 -14.26 -12.32 14.17
CA VAL A 130 -15.17 -13.12 14.99
C VAL A 130 -15.35 -14.43 14.24
N LYS A 131 -15.04 -15.56 14.90
CA LYS A 131 -15.21 -16.87 14.32
C LYS A 131 -16.69 -16.99 13.94
N VAL A 132 -17.04 -16.63 12.70
CA VAL A 132 -18.11 -17.31 12.00
C VAL A 132 -17.65 -18.75 12.10
N LYS A 133 -18.43 -19.60 12.78
CA LYS A 133 -18.15 -21.03 12.78
C LYS A 133 -18.09 -21.43 11.31
N ALA A 134 -16.90 -21.45 10.71
CA ALA A 134 -16.73 -22.26 9.54
C ALA A 134 -17.04 -23.65 10.06
N VAL A 135 -17.99 -24.30 9.41
CA VAL A 135 -18.23 -25.72 9.63
C VAL A 135 -17.00 -26.41 9.05
N TYR A 136 -15.92 -26.42 9.82
CA TYR A 136 -14.79 -27.31 9.58
C TYR A 136 -15.25 -28.65 10.15
N ASP A 137 -15.71 -29.52 9.26
CA ASP A 137 -15.93 -30.93 9.55
C ASP A 137 -14.54 -31.55 9.73
N PHE A 138 -14.16 -31.74 10.99
CA PHE A 138 -12.82 -32.19 11.41
C PHE A 138 -12.66 -33.72 11.22
N ASP A 139 -13.64 -34.38 10.58
CA ASP A 139 -13.75 -35.84 10.51
C ASP A 139 -13.47 -36.43 9.10
N LEU A 140 -12.73 -35.72 8.26
CA LEU A 140 -12.02 -36.34 7.13
C LEU A 140 -10.56 -36.55 7.55
N GLY A 141 -10.40 -37.43 8.54
CA GLY A 141 -9.12 -38.05 8.83
C GLY A 141 -8.75 -39.01 7.70
N ASP A 142 -7.89 -38.55 6.80
CA ASP A 142 -7.12 -39.46 5.95
C ASP A 142 -6.06 -40.11 6.85
N GLY A 143 -6.47 -41.16 7.55
CA GLY A 143 -5.59 -42.05 8.28
C GLY A 143 -4.83 -42.94 7.30
N TYR A 144 -3.51 -42.72 7.25
CA TYR A 144 -2.47 -43.48 6.51
C TYR A 144 -2.50 -43.44 4.98
#